data_AF-A0A7W0MMN1-F1
#
_entry.id   AF-A0A7W0MMN1-F1
#
_cell.length_a   1.000
_cell.length_b   1.000
_cell.length_c   1.000
_cell.angle_alpha   90.00
_cell.angle_beta   90.00
_cell.angle_gamma   90.00
#
_symmetry.space_group_name_H-M   'P 1'
#
loop_
_entity.id
_entity.type
_entity.pdbx_description
1 polymer ?
#
loop_
_entity_poly.entity_id
_entity_poly.type
_entity_poly.pdbx_seq_one_letter_code
_entity_poly.pdbx_strand_id
1 'polypeptide(L)'
;MKRYFLHASLLGALFISACSHQPNTLLTVAAADGDDATVRKLIAERIDVNAQDKNGLTPLVWAARGGHAQVIAALIDGGADPNARDCAVNNWTPLVHALHKNQNEAARLLVERGADVNAAGGDGCSESQSEGGMTPLMQAAAYDNTEMVKYLLDKGANPYGTHGASNALSSVVAAALDPDRSAPNACPTETVKALLGKAPDLIIQGDLWEKAGLFFARHHGCTEMIELLERHGSVLASNQGGSRLGSHSVKVSPGCWTQESSSSDSGRHEFKCGQTQVVINQENLSVNGQTYGALKAGDMVEVNDGKVLINAKEAPVTRVVASN
;
A
#
# COMPACT_ATOMS: atom_id res chain seq x y z
N MET A 1 10.11 18.95 -42.04
CA MET A 1 9.46 18.18 -40.95
C MET A 1 8.14 18.82 -40.48
N LYS A 2 7.19 19.12 -41.39
CA LYS A 2 5.83 19.61 -41.06
C LYS A 2 4.75 19.11 -42.04
N ARG A 3 4.98 17.99 -42.73
CA ARG A 3 4.04 17.43 -43.73
C ARG A 3 3.54 16.01 -43.45
N TYR A 4 4.08 15.31 -42.43
CA TYR A 4 3.62 13.97 -42.05
C TYR A 4 2.46 13.97 -41.04
N PHE A 5 2.16 15.09 -40.39
CA PHE A 5 1.07 15.17 -39.41
C PHE A 5 -0.33 15.37 -40.02
N LEU A 6 -0.44 15.83 -41.26
CA LEU A 6 -1.75 16.10 -41.90
C LEU A 6 -2.30 14.92 -42.72
N HIS A 7 -1.48 13.92 -43.07
CA HIS A 7 -1.97 12.72 -43.78
C HIS A 7 -2.47 11.60 -42.84
N ALA A 8 -2.10 11.63 -41.55
CA ALA A 8 -2.57 10.65 -40.56
C ALA A 8 -4.04 10.88 -40.14
N SER A 9 -4.56 12.11 -40.26
CA SER A 9 -5.95 12.43 -39.91
C SER A 9 -6.96 11.87 -40.92
N LEU A 10 -6.63 11.87 -42.22
CA LEU A 10 -7.53 11.31 -43.25
C LEU A 10 -7.48 9.77 -43.32
N LEU A 11 -6.30 9.17 -43.10
CA LEU A 11 -6.17 7.70 -43.05
C LEU A 11 -6.74 7.12 -41.75
N GLY A 12 -6.66 7.84 -40.63
CA GLY A 12 -7.39 7.50 -39.41
C GLY A 12 -8.90 7.56 -39.61
N ALA A 13 -9.41 8.63 -40.25
CA ALA A 13 -10.83 8.77 -40.56
C ALA A 13 -11.37 7.70 -41.54
N LEU A 14 -10.57 7.27 -42.52
CA LEU A 14 -10.94 6.22 -43.48
C LEU A 14 -10.86 4.80 -42.89
N PHE A 15 -10.01 4.55 -41.89
CA PHE A 15 -9.98 3.27 -41.18
C PHE A 15 -11.16 3.09 -40.20
N ILE A 16 -11.69 4.18 -39.63
CA ILE A 16 -12.82 4.16 -38.70
C ILE A 16 -14.11 3.66 -39.37
N SER A 17 -14.31 3.98 -40.66
CA SER A 17 -15.53 3.65 -41.40
C SER A 17 -15.68 2.16 -41.75
N ALA A 18 -14.61 1.36 -41.71
CA ALA A 18 -14.65 -0.04 -42.18
C ALA A 18 -14.80 -1.09 -41.07
N CYS A 19 -14.61 -0.73 -39.79
CA CYS A 19 -14.58 -1.70 -38.69
C CYS A 19 -15.47 -1.38 -37.47
N SER A 20 -16.27 -0.31 -37.48
CA SER A 20 -17.05 0.10 -36.30
C SER A 20 -18.55 0.28 -36.59
N HIS A 21 -19.30 -0.82 -36.50
CA HIS A 21 -20.77 -0.77 -36.40
C HIS A 21 -21.27 -0.38 -35.00
N GLN A 22 -20.42 0.24 -34.15
CA GLN A 22 -20.76 0.57 -32.77
C GLN A 22 -20.28 1.99 -32.42
N PRO A 23 -21.19 2.94 -32.14
CA PRO A 23 -20.85 4.33 -31.78
C PRO A 23 -19.95 4.42 -30.53
N ASN A 24 -20.03 3.42 -29.65
CA ASN A 24 -19.24 3.32 -28.43
C ASN A 24 -17.73 3.17 -28.72
N THR A 25 -17.36 2.49 -29.80
CA THR A 25 -15.95 2.33 -30.21
C THR A 25 -15.34 3.66 -30.66
N LEU A 26 -16.14 4.56 -31.25
CA LEU A 26 -15.65 5.87 -31.66
C LEU A 26 -15.41 6.79 -30.46
N LEU A 27 -16.32 6.75 -29.47
CA LEU A 27 -16.18 7.52 -28.24
C LEU A 27 -14.95 7.07 -27.43
N THR A 28 -14.68 5.77 -27.33
CA THR A 28 -13.49 5.26 -26.63
C THR A 28 -12.19 5.69 -27.31
N VAL A 29 -12.12 5.65 -28.64
CA VAL A 29 -10.94 6.12 -29.40
C VAL A 29 -10.72 7.62 -29.20
N ALA A 30 -11.77 8.44 -29.37
CA ALA A 30 -11.67 9.89 -29.15
C ALA A 30 -11.24 10.23 -27.71
N ALA A 31 -11.75 9.47 -26.73
CA ALA A 31 -11.37 9.65 -25.33
C ALA A 31 -9.92 9.25 -25.05
N ALA A 32 -9.41 8.18 -25.68
CA ALA A 32 -8.01 7.76 -25.58
C ALA A 32 -7.04 8.76 -26.24
N ASP A 33 -7.44 9.38 -27.35
CA ASP A 33 -6.65 10.36 -28.09
C ASP A 33 -6.70 11.76 -27.48
N GLY A 34 -7.65 12.03 -26.57
CA GLY A 34 -7.83 13.35 -25.96
C GLY A 34 -8.60 14.34 -26.84
N ASP A 35 -9.36 13.86 -27.83
CA ASP A 35 -10.12 14.70 -28.76
C ASP A 35 -11.43 15.20 -28.12
N ASP A 36 -11.32 16.25 -27.31
CA ASP A 36 -12.44 16.91 -26.62
C ASP A 36 -13.57 17.32 -27.57
N ALA A 37 -13.25 17.80 -28.78
CA ALA A 37 -14.26 18.26 -29.73
C ALA A 37 -15.13 17.10 -30.23
N THR A 38 -14.50 15.99 -30.60
CA THR A 38 -15.22 14.78 -31.02
C THR A 38 -16.00 14.16 -29.87
N VAL A 39 -15.41 14.09 -28.67
CA VAL A 39 -16.09 13.58 -27.47
C VAL A 39 -17.37 14.37 -27.18
N ARG A 40 -17.30 15.71 -27.14
CA ARG A 40 -18.49 16.56 -26.90
C ARG A 40 -19.58 16.37 -27.94
N LYS A 41 -19.20 16.23 -29.21
CA LYS A 41 -20.16 15.97 -30.28
C LYS A 41 -20.88 14.63 -30.09
N LEU A 42 -20.13 13.58 -29.77
CA LEU A 42 -20.68 12.24 -29.55
C LEU A 42 -21.59 12.17 -28.31
N ILE A 43 -21.24 12.90 -27.23
CA ILE A 43 -22.11 13.04 -26.05
C ILE A 43 -23.43 13.73 -26.43
N ALA A 44 -23.38 14.78 -27.26
CA ALA A 44 -24.59 15.48 -27.72
C ALA A 44 -25.52 14.59 -28.57
N GLU A 45 -24.95 13.56 -29.23
CA GLU A 45 -25.69 12.53 -29.96
C GLU A 45 -26.33 11.46 -29.06
N ARG A 46 -26.23 11.60 -27.73
CA ARG A 46 -26.78 10.69 -26.70
C ARG A 46 -26.24 9.26 -26.81
N ILE A 47 -24.98 9.13 -27.18
CA ILE A 47 -24.25 7.86 -27.12
C ILE A 47 -24.08 7.44 -25.66
N ASP A 48 -24.09 6.12 -25.41
CA ASP A 48 -23.82 5.57 -24.08
C ASP A 48 -22.36 5.84 -23.68
N VAL A 49 -22.18 6.82 -22.79
CA VAL A 49 -20.87 7.25 -22.28
C VAL A 49 -20.21 6.23 -21.35
N ASN A 50 -20.98 5.26 -20.84
CA ASN A 50 -20.50 4.22 -19.92
C ASN A 50 -20.26 2.89 -20.64
N ALA A 51 -20.43 2.84 -21.96
CA ALA A 51 -20.23 1.64 -22.73
C ALA A 51 -18.80 1.10 -22.59
N GLN A 52 -18.68 -0.17 -22.23
CA GLN A 52 -17.40 -0.85 -22.08
C GLN A 52 -16.89 -1.38 -23.43
N ASP A 53 -15.58 -1.31 -23.64
CA ASP A 53 -14.92 -2.00 -24.74
C ASP A 53 -14.77 -3.51 -24.46
N LYS A 54 -14.10 -4.23 -25.37
CA LYS A 54 -13.88 -5.69 -25.24
C LYS A 54 -13.07 -6.09 -24.01
N ASN A 55 -12.34 -5.15 -23.40
CA ASN A 55 -11.57 -5.37 -22.19
C ASN A 55 -12.31 -4.91 -20.93
N GLY A 56 -13.57 -4.48 -21.06
CA GLY A 56 -14.35 -3.95 -19.95
C GLY A 56 -14.03 -2.50 -19.61
N LEU A 57 -13.29 -1.77 -20.43
CA LEU A 57 -12.87 -0.39 -20.14
C LEU A 57 -13.88 0.61 -20.71
N THR A 58 -14.25 1.61 -19.90
CA THR A 58 -15.11 2.72 -20.35
C THR A 58 -14.28 3.83 -21.02
N PRO A 59 -14.90 4.73 -21.82
CA PRO A 59 -14.22 5.92 -22.35
C PRO A 59 -13.54 6.74 -21.25
N LEU A 60 -14.14 6.83 -20.06
CA LEU A 60 -13.58 7.56 -18.93
C LEU A 60 -12.27 6.94 -18.42
N VAL A 61 -12.18 5.60 -18.39
CA VAL A 61 -10.94 4.89 -18.04
C VAL A 61 -9.83 5.20 -19.05
N TRP A 62 -10.14 5.22 -20.35
CA TRP A 62 -9.17 5.58 -21.38
C TRP A 62 -8.67 7.03 -21.24
N ALA A 63 -9.58 7.98 -21.01
CA ALA A 63 -9.23 9.38 -20.77
C ALA A 63 -8.36 9.55 -19.50
N ALA A 64 -8.70 8.86 -18.42
CA ALA A 64 -7.95 8.85 -17.16
C ALA A 64 -6.52 8.31 -17.35
N ARG A 65 -6.38 7.22 -18.11
CA ARG A 65 -5.09 6.60 -18.44
C ARG A 65 -4.21 7.49 -19.31
N GLY A 66 -4.81 8.28 -20.20
CA GLY A 66 -4.14 9.26 -21.06
C GLY A 66 -3.85 10.61 -20.40
N GLY A 67 -4.45 10.90 -19.24
CA GLY A 67 -4.29 12.18 -18.55
C GLY A 67 -5.14 13.32 -19.15
N HIS A 68 -6.18 13.01 -19.92
CA HIS A 68 -6.94 13.99 -20.70
C HIS A 68 -8.01 14.71 -19.86
N ALA A 69 -7.59 15.66 -19.03
CA ALA A 69 -8.46 16.35 -18.06
C ALA A 69 -9.73 16.97 -18.68
N GLN A 70 -9.63 17.59 -19.87
CA GLN A 70 -10.77 18.19 -20.55
C GLN A 70 -11.81 17.15 -20.98
N VAL A 71 -11.33 16.00 -21.49
CA VAL A 71 -12.17 14.86 -21.88
C VAL A 71 -12.81 14.22 -20.65
N ILE A 72 -12.07 14.05 -19.55
CA ILE A 72 -12.61 13.54 -18.28
C ILE A 72 -13.77 14.42 -17.81
N ALA A 73 -13.58 15.75 -17.82
CA ALA A 73 -14.62 16.68 -17.47
C ALA A 73 -15.85 16.52 -18.38
N ALA A 74 -15.65 16.49 -19.71
CA ALA A 74 -16.74 16.33 -20.66
C ALA A 74 -17.52 15.02 -20.47
N LEU A 75 -16.83 13.90 -20.26
CA LEU A 75 -17.44 12.58 -20.06
C LEU A 75 -18.28 12.55 -18.78
N ILE A 76 -17.75 13.07 -17.67
CA ILE A 76 -18.50 13.12 -16.39
C ILE A 76 -19.70 14.06 -16.49
N ASP A 77 -19.54 15.23 -17.12
CA ASP A 77 -20.65 16.16 -17.38
C ASP A 77 -21.72 15.51 -18.30
N GLY A 78 -21.30 14.57 -19.15
CA GLY A 78 -22.16 13.72 -19.99
C GLY A 78 -22.79 12.52 -19.28
N GLY A 79 -22.55 12.33 -17.97
CA GLY A 79 -23.13 11.25 -17.18
C GLY A 79 -22.26 9.99 -17.05
N ALA A 80 -20.96 10.07 -17.35
CA ALA A 80 -20.05 8.98 -17.08
C ALA A 80 -19.88 8.76 -15.56
N ASP A 81 -19.91 7.50 -15.13
CA ASP A 81 -19.71 7.15 -13.72
C ASP A 81 -18.22 7.25 -13.35
N PRO A 82 -17.81 8.17 -12.45
CA PRO A 82 -16.42 8.32 -12.02
C PRO A 82 -15.87 7.09 -11.27
N ASN A 83 -16.75 6.20 -10.82
CA ASN A 83 -16.43 4.98 -10.09
C ASN A 83 -16.65 3.72 -10.93
N ALA A 84 -16.89 3.86 -12.25
CA ALA A 84 -17.08 2.75 -13.16
C ALA A 84 -15.90 1.78 -13.04
N ARG A 85 -16.17 0.53 -12.71
CA ARG A 85 -15.12 -0.47 -12.58
C ARG A 85 -14.90 -1.17 -13.90
N ASP A 86 -13.65 -1.43 -14.24
CA ASP A 86 -13.36 -2.27 -15.39
C ASP A 86 -13.73 -3.72 -15.13
N CYS A 87 -14.11 -4.44 -16.20
CA CYS A 87 -14.30 -5.90 -16.16
C CYS A 87 -12.98 -6.63 -16.47
N ALA A 88 -11.83 -5.97 -16.30
CA ALA A 88 -10.51 -6.53 -16.54
C ALA A 88 -10.01 -7.32 -15.32
N VAL A 89 -8.78 -7.83 -15.40
CA VAL A 89 -8.18 -8.69 -14.36
C VAL A 89 -8.16 -8.03 -12.97
N ASN A 90 -8.09 -6.70 -12.91
CA ASN A 90 -7.82 -5.98 -11.65
C ASN A 90 -9.01 -5.15 -11.12
N ASN A 91 -10.13 -5.09 -11.85
CA ASN A 91 -11.36 -4.43 -11.43
C ASN A 91 -11.13 -2.98 -10.96
N TRP A 92 -10.34 -2.23 -11.73
CA TRP A 92 -9.84 -0.90 -11.37
C TRP A 92 -10.83 0.22 -11.70
N THR A 93 -10.80 1.28 -10.90
CA THR A 93 -11.53 2.53 -11.17
C THR A 93 -10.70 3.48 -12.04
N PRO A 94 -11.32 4.48 -12.70
CA PRO A 94 -10.62 5.53 -13.44
C PRO A 94 -9.52 6.19 -12.61
N LEU A 95 -9.76 6.40 -11.30
CA LEU A 95 -8.79 7.00 -10.38
C LEU A 95 -7.53 6.12 -10.23
N VAL A 96 -7.70 4.80 -10.05
CA VAL A 96 -6.58 3.87 -9.94
C VAL A 96 -5.80 3.81 -11.26
N HIS A 97 -6.47 3.84 -12.41
CA HIS A 97 -5.81 3.92 -13.73
C HIS A 97 -4.98 5.20 -13.90
N ALA A 98 -5.53 6.36 -13.52
CA ALA A 98 -4.80 7.63 -13.57
C ALA A 98 -3.55 7.60 -12.69
N LEU A 99 -3.66 7.09 -11.46
CA LEU A 99 -2.53 6.96 -10.52
C LEU A 99 -1.48 5.95 -11.02
N HIS A 100 -1.92 4.82 -11.57
CA HIS A 100 -1.03 3.82 -12.17
C HIS A 100 -0.23 4.37 -13.37
N LYS A 101 -0.79 5.34 -14.11
CA LYS A 101 -0.09 6.06 -15.18
C LYS A 101 0.52 7.38 -14.75
N ASN A 102 0.53 7.67 -13.45
CA ASN A 102 1.08 8.89 -12.86
C ASN A 102 0.47 10.19 -13.44
N GLN A 103 -0.82 10.16 -13.81
CA GLN A 103 -1.56 11.27 -14.38
C GLN A 103 -2.19 12.12 -13.26
N ASN A 104 -1.37 12.93 -12.58
CA ASN A 104 -1.77 13.65 -11.36
C ASN A 104 -2.94 14.62 -11.56
N GLU A 105 -2.95 15.37 -12.66
CA GLU A 105 -4.02 16.32 -12.96
C GLU A 105 -5.36 15.60 -13.18
N ALA A 106 -5.34 14.52 -13.96
CA ALA A 106 -6.50 13.66 -14.16
C ALA A 106 -6.99 13.03 -12.85
N ALA A 107 -6.08 12.52 -12.01
CA ALA A 107 -6.42 11.93 -10.71
C ALA A 107 -7.08 12.96 -9.78
N ARG A 108 -6.54 14.19 -9.70
CA ARG A 108 -7.13 15.29 -8.91
C ARG A 108 -8.54 15.64 -9.41
N LEU A 109 -8.69 15.79 -10.72
CA LEU A 109 -9.99 16.08 -11.32
C LEU A 109 -11.00 14.96 -11.01
N LEU A 110 -10.62 13.69 -11.14
CA LEU A 110 -11.50 12.56 -10.82
C LEU A 110 -11.99 12.62 -9.36
N VAL A 111 -11.10 12.90 -8.41
CA VAL A 111 -11.47 13.06 -6.99
C VAL A 111 -12.41 14.26 -6.78
N GLU A 112 -12.13 15.39 -7.44
CA GLU A 112 -13.01 16.56 -7.40
C GLU A 112 -14.39 16.31 -8.01
N ARG A 113 -14.47 15.35 -8.94
CA ARG A 113 -15.70 14.92 -9.60
C ARG A 113 -16.36 13.70 -8.96
N GLY A 114 -15.96 13.33 -7.74
CA GLY A 114 -16.66 12.31 -6.94
C GLY A 114 -16.15 10.88 -7.12
N ALA A 115 -14.93 10.70 -7.61
CA ALA A 115 -14.26 9.40 -7.53
C ALA A 115 -13.99 9.03 -6.06
N ASP A 116 -14.29 7.80 -5.69
CA ASP A 116 -14.06 7.25 -4.36
C ASP A 116 -12.57 6.98 -4.15
N VAL A 117 -11.97 7.77 -3.25
CA VAL A 117 -10.56 7.68 -2.86
C VAL A 117 -10.21 6.38 -2.13
N ASN A 118 -11.21 5.62 -1.68
CA ASN A 118 -11.07 4.35 -0.97
C ASN A 118 -11.52 3.15 -1.81
N ALA A 119 -11.91 3.35 -3.06
CA ALA A 119 -12.31 2.27 -3.95
C ALA A 119 -11.09 1.39 -4.29
N ALA A 120 -10.88 0.37 -3.47
CA ALA A 120 -10.00 -0.74 -3.74
C ALA A 120 -10.40 -1.37 -5.06
N GLY A 121 -9.40 -1.77 -5.86
CA GLY A 121 -9.61 -2.75 -6.93
C GLY A 121 -10.23 -4.05 -6.37
N GLY A 122 -10.37 -5.06 -7.21
CA GLY A 122 -10.79 -6.38 -6.76
C GLY A 122 -10.20 -7.42 -7.69
N ASP A 123 -10.40 -8.68 -7.36
CA ASP A 123 -10.43 -9.70 -8.39
C ASP A 123 -11.42 -9.24 -9.47
N GLY A 124 -11.09 -9.44 -10.74
CA GLY A 124 -11.93 -9.07 -11.89
C GLY A 124 -13.36 -9.61 -11.84
N CYS A 125 -14.00 -9.78 -13.00
CA CYS A 125 -15.30 -10.46 -13.08
C CYS A 125 -15.26 -11.97 -12.71
N SER A 126 -14.23 -12.44 -11.97
CA SER A 126 -14.15 -13.80 -11.46
C SER A 126 -14.88 -13.91 -10.11
N GLU A 127 -15.55 -15.04 -9.90
CA GLU A 127 -16.22 -15.39 -8.64
C GLU A 127 -15.24 -15.70 -7.49
N SER A 128 -13.93 -15.56 -7.72
CA SER A 128 -12.88 -15.75 -6.72
C SER A 128 -12.81 -14.48 -5.88
N GLN A 129 -13.42 -14.53 -4.69
CA GLN A 129 -13.22 -13.54 -3.62
C GLN A 129 -11.81 -13.73 -3.04
N SER A 130 -10.80 -13.10 -3.62
CA SER A 130 -9.41 -13.15 -3.17
C SER A 130 -8.86 -11.75 -2.95
N GLU A 131 -9.07 -11.25 -1.72
CA GLU A 131 -8.30 -10.15 -1.11
C GLU A 131 -8.31 -8.82 -1.90
N GLY A 132 -9.18 -7.89 -1.49
CA GLY A 132 -9.46 -6.63 -2.19
C GLY A 132 -8.25 -5.94 -2.85
N GLY A 133 -8.45 -5.46 -4.09
CA GLY A 133 -7.44 -4.87 -4.96
C GLY A 133 -6.82 -3.57 -4.44
N MET A 134 -5.75 -3.10 -5.11
CA MET A 134 -4.97 -1.95 -4.65
C MET A 134 -5.86 -0.71 -4.47
N THR A 135 -5.73 -0.04 -3.33
CA THR A 135 -6.40 1.25 -3.12
C THR A 135 -5.70 2.37 -3.89
N PRO A 136 -6.38 3.50 -4.19
CA PRO A 136 -5.74 4.68 -4.76
C PRO A 136 -4.51 5.13 -3.97
N LEU A 137 -4.58 5.10 -2.63
CA LEU A 137 -3.47 5.48 -1.78
C LEU A 137 -2.28 4.51 -1.89
N MET A 138 -2.54 3.21 -1.92
CA MET A 138 -1.49 2.19 -2.16
C MET A 138 -0.85 2.35 -3.53
N GLN A 139 -1.65 2.65 -4.56
CA GLN A 139 -1.16 2.89 -5.92
C GLN A 139 -0.25 4.13 -5.98
N ALA A 140 -0.64 5.24 -5.35
CA ALA A 140 0.19 6.44 -5.28
C ALA A 140 1.49 6.20 -4.48
N ALA A 141 1.39 5.48 -3.37
CA ALA A 141 2.52 5.11 -2.51
C ALA A 141 3.52 4.20 -3.23
N ALA A 142 3.04 3.22 -4.01
CA ALA A 142 3.88 2.31 -4.80
C ALA A 142 4.66 3.01 -5.93
N TYR A 143 4.35 4.26 -6.25
CA TYR A 143 5.04 5.06 -7.26
C TYR A 143 5.83 6.22 -6.64
N ASP A 144 5.97 6.24 -5.31
CA ASP A 144 6.59 7.34 -4.55
C ASP A 144 6.03 8.72 -4.92
N ASN A 145 4.73 8.79 -5.25
CA ASN A 145 4.08 10.03 -5.61
C ASN A 145 3.62 10.77 -4.34
N THR A 146 4.59 11.37 -3.64
CA THR A 146 4.36 12.06 -2.36
C THR A 146 3.25 13.11 -2.45
N GLU A 147 3.17 13.85 -3.56
CA GLU A 147 2.15 14.88 -3.76
C GLU A 147 0.74 14.29 -3.77
N MET A 148 0.52 13.21 -4.53
CA MET A 148 -0.77 12.54 -4.57
C MET A 148 -1.08 11.78 -3.28
N VAL A 149 -0.07 11.21 -2.61
CA VAL A 149 -0.26 10.62 -1.27
C VAL A 149 -0.79 11.66 -0.29
N LYS A 150 -0.15 12.84 -0.20
CA LYS A 150 -0.62 13.95 0.65
C LYS A 150 -2.04 14.38 0.28
N TYR A 151 -2.30 14.58 -1.01
CA TYR A 151 -3.62 14.97 -1.51
C TYR A 151 -4.70 13.94 -1.16
N LEU A 152 -4.47 12.65 -1.40
CA LEU A 152 -5.43 11.58 -1.12
C LEU A 152 -5.72 11.47 0.39
N LEU A 153 -4.70 11.58 1.24
CA LEU A 153 -4.88 11.61 2.70
C LEU A 153 -5.73 12.81 3.14
N ASP A 154 -5.51 13.99 2.55
CA ASP A 154 -6.32 15.19 2.83
C ASP A 154 -7.77 15.05 2.33
N LYS A 155 -8.00 14.18 1.33
CA LYS A 155 -9.33 13.84 0.81
C LYS A 155 -9.99 12.66 1.54
N GLY A 156 -9.38 12.14 2.60
CA GLY A 156 -9.96 11.09 3.44
C GLY A 156 -9.67 9.66 2.95
N ALA A 157 -8.59 9.46 2.18
CA ALA A 157 -8.11 8.12 1.89
C ALA A 157 -7.66 7.41 3.18
N ASN A 158 -8.08 6.16 3.35
CA ASN A 158 -7.78 5.33 4.51
C ASN A 158 -6.35 4.76 4.42
N PRO A 159 -5.41 5.21 5.28
CA PRO A 159 -4.04 4.69 5.30
C PRO A 159 -3.94 3.23 5.76
N TYR A 160 -4.96 2.73 6.47
CA TYR A 160 -5.04 1.34 6.94
C TYR A 160 -5.76 0.43 5.95
N GLY A 161 -6.13 0.92 4.75
CA GLY A 161 -6.70 0.07 3.71
C GLY A 161 -5.70 -1.02 3.29
N THR A 162 -6.16 -2.27 3.21
CA THR A 162 -5.31 -3.44 2.98
C THR A 162 -5.70 -4.19 1.71
N HIS A 163 -4.70 -4.66 0.97
CA HIS A 163 -4.80 -5.70 -0.05
C HIS A 163 -4.02 -6.92 0.42
N GLY A 164 -4.71 -8.00 0.78
CA GLY A 164 -4.06 -9.15 1.41
C GLY A 164 -3.28 -8.73 2.65
N ALA A 165 -1.99 -9.04 2.69
CA ALA A 165 -1.07 -8.64 3.77
C ALA A 165 -0.36 -7.29 3.53
N SER A 166 -0.79 -6.48 2.56
CA SER A 166 -0.15 -5.22 2.18
C SER A 166 -1.04 -4.01 2.43
N ASN A 167 -0.45 -2.91 2.89
CA ASN A 167 -1.05 -1.58 3.00
C ASN A 167 -0.17 -0.51 2.33
N ALA A 168 -0.59 0.75 2.36
CA ALA A 168 0.12 1.85 1.69
C ALA A 168 1.59 1.98 2.12
N LEU A 169 1.91 1.79 3.41
CA LEU A 169 3.29 1.86 3.90
C LEU A 169 4.16 0.70 3.37
N SER A 170 3.62 -0.52 3.36
CA SER A 170 4.29 -1.66 2.75
C SER A 170 4.45 -1.50 1.24
N SER A 171 3.52 -0.82 0.55
CA SER A 171 3.62 -0.53 -0.89
C SER A 171 4.77 0.41 -1.22
N VAL A 172 5.06 1.40 -0.35
CA VAL A 172 6.25 2.26 -0.49
C VAL A 172 7.53 1.42 -0.43
N VAL A 173 7.63 0.55 0.58
CA VAL A 173 8.80 -0.31 0.80
C VAL A 173 8.98 -1.31 -0.34
N ALA A 174 7.89 -1.94 -0.79
CA ALA A 174 7.91 -2.91 -1.89
C ALA A 174 8.38 -2.28 -3.20
N ALA A 175 7.92 -1.06 -3.51
CA ALA A 175 8.35 -0.34 -4.70
C ALA A 175 9.83 0.02 -4.68
N ALA A 176 10.39 0.31 -3.50
CA ALA A 176 11.81 0.62 -3.35
C ALA A 176 12.71 -0.62 -3.56
N LEU A 177 12.18 -1.81 -3.28
CA LEU A 177 12.86 -3.10 -3.45
C LEU A 177 12.81 -3.65 -4.88
N ASP A 178 12.00 -3.08 -5.78
CA ASP A 178 11.82 -3.56 -7.15
C ASP A 178 12.95 -3.03 -8.06
N PRO A 179 13.89 -3.88 -8.51
CA PRO A 179 15.05 -3.45 -9.30
C PRO A 179 14.71 -3.12 -10.76
N ASP A 180 13.56 -3.59 -11.27
CA ASP A 180 13.11 -3.39 -12.65
C ASP A 180 12.22 -2.14 -12.78
N ARG A 181 11.69 -1.63 -11.66
CA ARG A 181 11.04 -0.32 -11.68
C ARG A 181 12.09 0.76 -11.85
N SER A 182 11.82 1.66 -12.79
CA SER A 182 12.42 2.99 -12.85
C SER A 182 11.95 3.83 -11.66
N ALA A 183 12.22 3.36 -10.43
CA ALA A 183 11.90 4.06 -9.22
C ALA A 183 12.79 5.31 -9.13
N PRO A 184 12.20 6.52 -9.03
CA PRO A 184 12.97 7.76 -9.11
C PRO A 184 13.80 8.06 -7.85
N ASN A 185 13.57 7.39 -6.72
CA ASN A 185 14.22 7.68 -5.44
C ASN A 185 14.66 6.42 -4.71
N ALA A 186 15.96 6.34 -4.37
CA ALA A 186 16.52 5.27 -3.54
C ALA A 186 16.02 5.31 -2.07
N CYS A 187 15.37 6.39 -1.64
CA CYS A 187 14.86 6.58 -0.27
C CYS A 187 13.53 7.34 -0.30
N PRO A 188 12.36 6.68 -0.30
CA PRO A 188 11.04 7.32 -0.34
C PRO A 188 10.62 7.93 1.02
N THR A 189 11.54 8.66 1.66
CA THR A 189 11.41 9.16 3.04
C THR A 189 10.22 10.11 3.19
N GLU A 190 10.00 11.02 2.24
CA GLU A 190 8.91 12.00 2.32
C GLU A 190 7.53 11.36 2.22
N THR A 191 7.39 10.30 1.42
CA THR A 191 6.15 9.53 1.32
C THR A 191 5.88 8.76 2.62
N VAL A 192 6.91 8.13 3.21
CA VAL A 192 6.82 7.49 4.54
C VAL A 192 6.41 8.49 5.61
N LYS A 193 7.03 9.68 5.65
CA LYS A 193 6.66 10.75 6.59
C LYS A 193 5.21 11.21 6.40
N ALA A 194 4.76 11.37 5.16
CA ALA A 194 3.39 11.80 4.88
C ALA A 194 2.36 10.79 5.42
N LEU A 195 2.61 9.49 5.23
CA LEU A 195 1.76 8.42 5.75
C LEU A 195 1.78 8.40 7.29
N LEU A 196 2.96 8.33 7.90
CA LEU A 196 3.10 8.26 9.37
C LEU A 196 2.63 9.54 10.07
N GLY A 197 2.70 10.70 9.41
CA GLY A 197 2.19 11.95 9.94
C GLY A 197 0.66 11.99 10.06
N LYS A 198 -0.06 11.26 9.20
CA LYS A 198 -1.53 11.13 9.25
C LYS A 198 -2.00 9.88 9.98
N ALA A 199 -1.17 8.83 10.00
CA ALA A 199 -1.41 7.56 10.69
C ALA A 199 -0.17 7.11 11.47
N PRO A 200 0.05 7.64 12.69
CA PRO A 200 1.26 7.37 13.48
C PRO A 200 1.39 5.93 13.99
N ASP A 201 0.30 5.16 14.01
CA ASP A 201 0.24 3.75 14.38
C ASP A 201 0.23 2.82 13.15
N LEU A 202 0.38 3.36 11.94
CA LEU A 202 0.47 2.56 10.72
C LEU A 202 1.74 1.72 10.71
N ILE A 203 1.56 0.41 10.60
CA ILE A 203 2.65 -0.57 10.48
C ILE A 203 2.84 -1.05 9.07
N ILE A 204 4.04 -1.53 8.77
CA ILE A 204 4.23 -2.39 7.60
C ILE A 204 3.52 -3.71 7.91
N GLN A 205 2.49 -4.06 7.16
CA GLN A 205 1.86 -5.37 7.29
C GLN A 205 2.69 -6.46 6.60
N GLY A 206 2.80 -7.61 7.27
CA GLY A 206 3.60 -8.77 6.84
C GLY A 206 5.05 -8.74 7.35
N ASP A 207 5.41 -9.75 8.15
CA ASP A 207 6.71 -9.87 8.86
C ASP A 207 7.95 -9.75 7.94
N LEU A 208 7.82 -10.13 6.67
CA LEU A 208 8.89 -10.05 5.69
C LEU A 208 9.15 -8.62 5.22
N TRP A 209 8.11 -7.78 5.15
CA TRP A 209 8.20 -6.44 4.58
C TRP A 209 8.81 -5.42 5.55
N GLU A 210 8.58 -5.56 6.86
CA GLU A 210 9.20 -4.69 7.87
C GLU A 210 10.73 -4.88 7.90
N LYS A 211 11.17 -6.14 7.93
CA LYS A 211 12.60 -6.50 7.89
C LYS A 211 13.23 -6.10 6.56
N ALA A 212 12.53 -6.28 5.44
CA ALA A 212 13.00 -5.88 4.13
C ALA A 212 13.13 -4.35 4.00
N GLY A 213 12.18 -3.59 4.56
CA GLY A 213 12.21 -2.13 4.54
C GLY A 213 13.37 -1.53 5.34
N LEU A 214 13.64 -2.06 6.54
CA LEU A 214 14.82 -1.66 7.32
C LEU A 214 16.13 -2.09 6.66
N PHE A 215 16.18 -3.31 6.09
CA PHE A 215 17.35 -3.79 5.35
C PHE A 215 17.66 -2.88 4.16
N PHE A 216 16.66 -2.54 3.36
CA PHE A 216 16.77 -1.65 2.21
C PHE A 216 17.25 -0.26 2.63
N ALA A 217 16.59 0.34 3.62
CA ALA A 217 16.94 1.66 4.12
C ALA A 217 18.40 1.69 4.63
N ARG A 218 18.88 0.61 5.28
CA ARG A 218 20.28 0.46 5.69
C ARG A 218 21.23 0.27 4.52
N HIS A 219 20.86 -0.55 3.53
CA HIS A 219 21.68 -0.81 2.34
C HIS A 219 21.94 0.47 1.54
N HIS A 220 20.93 1.33 1.40
CA HIS A 220 21.02 2.59 0.66
C HIS A 220 21.38 3.80 1.53
N GLY A 221 21.58 3.63 2.84
CA GLY A 221 21.97 4.71 3.74
C GLY A 221 20.86 5.77 3.96
N CYS A 222 19.58 5.37 3.89
CA CYS A 222 18.43 6.23 4.11
C CYS A 222 18.24 6.55 5.61
N THR A 223 19.18 7.29 6.22
CA THR A 223 19.27 7.51 7.68
C THR A 223 17.95 7.95 8.30
N GLU A 224 17.26 8.91 7.70
CA GLU A 224 16.00 9.43 8.22
C GLU A 224 14.85 8.41 8.09
N MET A 225 14.81 7.61 7.04
CA MET A 225 13.84 6.53 6.89
C MET A 225 14.09 5.42 7.92
N ILE A 226 15.36 5.09 8.21
CA ILE A 226 15.73 4.17 9.28
C ILE A 226 15.20 4.69 10.61
N GLU A 227 15.49 5.95 10.97
CA GLU A 227 15.01 6.54 12.22
C GLU A 227 13.48 6.54 12.33
N LEU A 228 12.77 6.84 11.23
CA LEU A 228 11.31 6.81 11.21
C LEU A 228 10.78 5.39 11.42
N LEU A 229 11.29 4.42 10.67
CA LEU A 229 10.85 3.03 10.77
C LEU A 229 11.22 2.42 12.13
N GLU A 230 12.41 2.69 12.67
CA GLU A 230 12.84 2.21 13.99
C GLU A 230 12.05 2.87 15.12
N ARG A 231 11.77 4.18 15.04
CA ARG A 231 10.94 4.86 16.04
C ARG A 231 9.53 4.28 16.07
N HIS A 232 8.92 4.03 14.90
CA HIS A 232 7.56 3.53 14.82
C HIS A 232 7.46 2.01 15.09
N GLY A 233 8.45 1.23 14.65
CA GLY A 233 8.60 -0.19 15.00
C GLY A 233 8.91 -0.42 16.48
N SER A 234 9.69 0.45 17.14
CA SER A 234 9.97 0.35 18.59
C SER A 234 8.75 0.69 19.47
N VAL A 235 7.90 1.63 19.03
CA VAL A 235 6.63 1.94 19.69
C VAL A 235 5.71 0.72 19.69
N LEU A 236 5.82 -0.16 18.69
CA LEU A 236 4.97 -1.33 18.57
C LEU A 236 5.64 -2.64 19.01
N ALA A 237 6.96 -2.73 19.17
CA ALA A 237 7.55 -3.74 20.06
C ALA A 237 7.01 -3.60 21.51
N SER A 238 6.50 -2.42 21.87
CA SER A 238 5.84 -2.15 23.15
C SER A 238 4.31 -2.31 23.17
N ASN A 239 3.65 -2.33 22.00
CA ASN A 239 2.17 -2.29 21.87
C ASN A 239 1.58 -3.38 20.95
N GLN A 240 2.38 -4.03 20.11
CA GLN A 240 2.12 -5.40 19.68
C GLN A 240 2.46 -6.27 20.89
N GLY A 241 1.42 -6.71 21.60
CA GLY A 241 1.52 -7.88 22.45
C GLY A 241 2.26 -8.96 21.67
N GLY A 242 3.38 -9.45 22.17
CA GLY A 242 3.31 -10.43 23.24
C GLY A 242 2.76 -11.70 22.62
N SER A 243 3.65 -12.59 22.19
CA SER A 243 3.26 -13.98 22.01
C SER A 243 2.52 -14.39 23.28
N ARG A 244 1.22 -14.67 23.18
CA ARG A 244 0.47 -15.29 24.29
C ARG A 244 1.09 -16.66 24.50
N LEU A 245 2.10 -16.72 25.37
CA LEU A 245 2.62 -17.93 25.98
C LEU A 245 1.56 -18.40 26.98
N GLY A 246 0.44 -18.94 26.49
CA GLY A 246 -0.71 -19.23 27.33
C GLY A 246 -1.20 -17.99 28.10
N SER A 247 -1.03 -17.98 29.43
CA SER A 247 -1.51 -16.93 30.34
C SER A 247 -0.54 -15.76 30.57
N HIS A 248 0.58 -15.68 29.85
CA HIS A 248 1.67 -14.76 30.13
C HIS A 248 1.88 -13.73 29.01
N SER A 249 2.34 -12.53 29.35
CA SER A 249 2.59 -11.42 28.42
C SER A 249 4.08 -11.08 28.40
N VAL A 250 4.72 -11.15 27.23
CA VAL A 250 6.17 -10.94 27.08
C VAL A 250 6.43 -9.71 26.23
N LYS A 251 7.25 -8.79 26.74
CA LYS A 251 7.72 -7.58 26.05
C LYS A 251 9.20 -7.76 25.71
N VAL A 252 9.55 -7.60 24.44
CA VAL A 252 10.93 -7.82 23.97
C VAL A 252 11.42 -6.54 23.32
N SER A 253 12.63 -6.10 23.65
CA SER A 253 13.15 -4.83 23.15
C SER A 253 13.62 -4.90 21.69
N PRO A 254 13.67 -3.76 21.00
CA PRO A 254 14.20 -3.66 19.65
C PRO A 254 15.64 -4.20 19.59
N GLY A 255 15.91 -5.14 18.68
CA GLY A 255 17.23 -5.77 18.52
C GLY A 255 17.30 -7.24 18.96
N CYS A 256 16.23 -7.78 19.53
CA CYS A 256 16.09 -9.21 19.79
C CYS A 256 15.40 -9.93 18.63
N TRP A 257 15.87 -11.12 18.26
CA TRP A 257 15.20 -11.97 17.25
C TRP A 257 14.83 -13.34 17.81
N THR A 258 13.76 -13.92 17.27
CA THR A 258 13.28 -15.26 17.63
C THR A 258 14.06 -16.32 16.84
N GLN A 259 14.44 -17.43 17.48
CA GLN A 259 14.99 -18.59 16.78
C GLN A 259 13.83 -19.55 16.43
N GLU A 260 13.69 -19.94 15.16
CA GLU A 260 12.58 -20.71 14.55
C GLU A 260 12.35 -22.16 15.08
N SER A 261 12.73 -22.48 16.31
CA SER A 261 12.41 -23.78 16.94
C SER A 261 11.14 -23.76 17.79
N SER A 262 10.43 -22.63 17.89
CA SER A 262 9.15 -22.53 18.58
C SER A 262 8.06 -23.22 17.76
N SER A 263 7.93 -24.55 17.90
CA SER A 263 6.68 -25.20 17.56
C SER A 263 5.61 -24.58 18.46
N SER A 264 4.60 -23.97 17.84
CA SER A 264 3.44 -23.40 18.54
C SER A 264 2.77 -24.38 19.51
N ASP A 265 3.00 -25.68 19.32
CA ASP A 265 2.47 -26.77 20.14
C ASP A 265 3.30 -27.08 21.40
N SER A 266 4.56 -26.62 21.52
CA SER A 266 5.42 -26.96 22.66
C SER A 266 5.40 -25.94 23.81
N GLY A 267 4.77 -24.77 23.61
CA GLY A 267 4.73 -23.70 24.59
C GLY A 267 6.12 -23.18 24.99
N ARG A 268 7.16 -23.39 24.15
CA ARG A 268 8.54 -22.94 24.34
C ARG A 268 8.88 -21.88 23.30
N HIS A 269 9.33 -20.72 23.77
CA HIS A 269 9.75 -19.58 22.95
C HIS A 269 11.18 -19.20 23.30
N GLU A 270 11.98 -18.92 22.27
CA GLU A 270 13.40 -18.64 22.40
C GLU A 270 13.76 -17.34 21.69
N PHE A 271 14.34 -16.42 22.45
CA PHE A 271 14.72 -15.07 22.01
C PHE A 271 16.23 -14.91 22.14
N LYS A 272 16.85 -14.25 21.17
CA LYS A 272 18.27 -13.89 21.21
C LYS A 272 18.40 -12.38 21.11
N CYS A 273 18.98 -11.78 22.15
CA CYS A 273 19.21 -10.34 22.30
C CYS A 273 20.71 -10.10 22.47
N GLY A 274 21.41 -9.75 21.38
CA GLY A 274 22.88 -9.69 21.38
C GLY A 274 23.52 -11.05 21.70
N GLN A 275 24.29 -11.12 22.80
CA GLN A 275 24.84 -12.39 23.32
C GLN A 275 23.92 -13.12 24.31
N THR A 276 22.78 -12.53 24.66
CA THR A 276 21.88 -13.08 25.67
C THR A 276 20.80 -13.94 25.01
N GLN A 277 20.69 -15.18 25.43
CA GLN A 277 19.64 -16.13 25.05
C GLN A 277 18.60 -16.18 26.15
N VAL A 278 17.33 -15.93 25.81
CA VAL A 278 16.20 -16.01 26.74
C VAL A 278 15.25 -17.09 26.25
N VAL A 279 14.95 -18.08 27.09
CA VAL A 279 13.98 -19.14 26.81
C VAL A 279 12.84 -19.00 27.79
N ILE A 280 11.62 -18.94 27.28
CA ILE A 280 10.40 -18.91 28.08
C ILE A 280 9.58 -20.13 27.70
N ASN A 281 9.22 -20.95 28.68
CA ASN A 281 8.22 -21.99 28.50
C ASN A 281 7.06 -21.83 29.48
N GLN A 282 6.05 -22.70 29.41
CA GLN A 282 4.86 -22.63 30.28
C GLN A 282 5.21 -22.64 31.78
N GLU A 283 6.35 -23.20 32.18
CA GLU A 283 6.71 -23.42 33.57
C GLU A 283 7.90 -22.59 34.05
N ASN A 284 8.72 -21.99 33.17
CA ASN A 284 10.02 -21.44 33.53
C ASN A 284 10.52 -20.36 32.57
N LEU A 285 11.24 -19.39 33.14
CA LEU A 285 12.11 -18.46 32.43
C LEU A 285 13.57 -18.90 32.58
N SER A 286 14.30 -18.99 31.47
CA SER A 286 15.74 -19.23 31.45
C SER A 286 16.48 -18.12 30.69
N VAL A 287 17.65 -17.71 31.20
CA VAL A 287 18.53 -16.71 30.58
C VAL A 287 19.94 -17.28 30.53
N ASN A 288 20.54 -17.37 29.33
CA ASN A 288 21.85 -17.99 29.08
C ASN A 288 22.01 -19.39 29.68
N GLY A 289 20.93 -20.19 29.63
CA GLY A 289 20.89 -21.54 30.20
C GLY A 289 20.66 -21.61 31.71
N GLN A 290 20.58 -20.48 32.43
CA GLN A 290 20.20 -20.45 33.85
C GLN A 290 18.70 -20.27 34.01
N THR A 291 18.05 -21.11 34.81
CA THR A 291 16.60 -21.07 35.06
C THR A 291 16.26 -20.26 36.30
N TYR A 292 15.33 -19.31 36.16
CA TYR A 292 14.95 -18.33 37.20
C TYR A 292 13.62 -18.64 37.90
N GLY A 293 12.98 -19.76 37.54
CA GLY A 293 11.75 -20.30 38.12
C GLY A 293 10.50 -19.96 37.31
N ALA A 294 9.35 -20.36 37.84
CA ALA A 294 8.05 -20.23 37.19
C ALA A 294 7.52 -18.80 37.15
N LEU A 295 7.11 -18.37 35.96
CA LEU A 295 6.38 -17.14 35.75
C LEU A 295 4.92 -17.33 36.20
N LYS A 296 4.36 -16.38 36.92
CA LYS A 296 2.94 -16.37 37.26
C LYS A 296 2.13 -15.84 36.09
N ALA A 297 0.89 -16.32 35.96
CA ALA A 297 -0.06 -15.78 34.98
C ALA A 297 -0.18 -14.24 35.16
N GLY A 298 -0.03 -13.50 34.06
CA GLY A 298 -0.01 -12.03 34.07
C GLY A 298 1.35 -11.37 34.32
N ASP A 299 2.42 -12.14 34.57
CA ASP A 299 3.76 -11.56 34.66
C ASP A 299 4.19 -10.94 33.33
N MET A 300 4.75 -9.73 33.41
CA MET A 300 5.33 -8.99 32.28
C MET A 300 6.84 -9.18 32.26
N VAL A 301 7.38 -9.89 31.28
CA VAL A 301 8.84 -10.03 31.11
C VAL A 301 9.33 -8.97 30.13
N GLU A 302 10.33 -8.17 30.49
CA GLU A 302 10.96 -7.16 29.63
C GLU A 302 12.44 -7.49 29.44
N VAL A 303 12.88 -7.67 28.19
CA VAL A 303 14.28 -8.02 27.85
C VAL A 303 14.98 -6.83 27.19
N ASN A 304 15.83 -6.13 27.94
CA ASN A 304 16.55 -4.91 27.54
C ASN A 304 18.07 -5.13 27.52
N ASP A 305 18.67 -5.22 26.33
CA ASP A 305 20.13 -5.11 26.13
C ASP A 305 20.97 -6.02 27.08
N GLY A 306 20.53 -7.28 27.23
CA GLY A 306 21.14 -8.28 28.11
C GLY A 306 20.61 -8.33 29.55
N LYS A 307 19.59 -7.53 29.88
CA LYS A 307 18.88 -7.57 31.16
C LYS A 307 17.47 -8.10 30.98
N VAL A 308 17.05 -8.98 31.89
CA VAL A 308 15.67 -9.46 31.94
C VAL A 308 15.00 -8.92 33.20
N LEU A 309 13.91 -8.19 33.02
CA LEU A 309 13.09 -7.58 34.06
C LEU A 309 11.75 -8.31 34.10
N ILE A 310 11.18 -8.50 35.29
CA ILE A 310 9.84 -9.07 35.46
C ILE A 310 8.98 -8.03 36.20
N ASN A 311 7.78 -7.76 35.70
CA ASN A 311 6.77 -6.84 36.24
C ASN A 311 7.23 -5.36 36.34
N ALA A 312 7.90 -4.86 35.32
CA ALA A 312 8.26 -3.45 35.22
C ALA A 312 7.05 -2.59 34.77
N LYS A 313 6.25 -2.11 35.71
CA LYS A 313 5.42 -0.91 35.54
C LYS A 313 5.73 0.06 36.68
N GLU A 314 6.10 1.28 36.33
CA GLU A 314 6.19 2.47 37.19
C GLU A 314 6.48 2.19 38.69
N ALA A 315 7.72 1.76 38.99
CA ALA A 315 8.36 1.56 40.31
C ALA A 315 7.96 0.33 41.17
N PRO A 316 8.87 -0.13 42.07
CA PRO A 316 10.24 -0.55 41.81
C PRO A 316 10.28 -1.99 41.28
N VAL A 317 11.22 -2.26 40.36
CA VAL A 317 11.53 -3.58 39.82
C VAL A 317 11.73 -4.58 40.97
N THR A 318 10.91 -5.63 41.04
CA THR A 318 11.00 -6.63 42.13
C THR A 318 12.11 -7.65 41.90
N ARG A 319 12.65 -7.77 40.68
CA ARG A 319 13.81 -8.62 40.41
C ARG A 319 14.54 -8.15 39.15
N VAL A 320 15.78 -7.67 39.30
CA VAL A 320 16.70 -7.44 38.19
C VAL A 320 17.51 -8.72 38.02
N VAL A 321 17.39 -9.35 36.86
CA VAL A 321 18.28 -10.44 36.46
C VAL A 321 19.16 -9.90 35.34
N ALA A 322 20.37 -9.46 35.68
CA ALA A 322 21.31 -8.90 34.71
C ALA A 322 22.67 -9.63 34.75
N SER A 323 23.09 -10.00 33.53
CA SER A 323 24.43 -10.27 32.98
C SER A 323 25.52 -10.88 33.87
N ASN A 324 25.95 -12.09 33.49
CA ASN A 324 27.38 -12.34 33.31
C ASN A 324 27.75 -12.02 31.87
#